data_AF-A0A3C1Q151-F1
#
_entry.id   AF-A0A3C1Q151-F1
#
_cell.length_a   1.000
_cell.length_b   1.000
_cell.length_c   1.000
_cell.angle_alpha   90.00
_cell.angle_beta   90.00
_cell.angle_gamma   90.00
#
_symmetry.space_group_name_H-M   'P 1'
#
loop_
_entity.id
_entity.type
_entity.pdbx_description
1 polymer ?
#
loop_
_entity_poly.entity_id
_entity_poly.type
_entity_poly.pdbx_seq_one_letter_code
_entity_poly.pdbx_strand_id
1 'polypeptide(L)'
;MGKEIAETFRWRESPNYAKLTEVMKRIFLSALGFCALAFPASAQDNPPKHIRFLALGELPVWKEELKDGVRKGIKPPEGSVPPADTALLSGDQAIPFKMTLRALTNVLTMAPTTPKLEIRKGKDAAAAPWLSTRRPAAPLSLGVLFRDPATMSWNNPKMLLLKDDPSALKPGEIRFVNVSDKTVLVKLGTKAFGIAPGKTATRPIKEGRTPILVGYLDGKTQKEIWENQLKVLSKQRVQCFFYKAQNPRATGAVRFYFAPEPVPRVPKSS
;
A
#
# COMPACT_ATOMS: atom_id res chain seq x y z
N MET A 1 -49.44 -31.58 4.19
CA MET A 1 -49.53 -31.81 2.74
C MET A 1 -50.48 -30.76 2.17
N GLY A 2 -50.02 -29.92 1.23
CA GLY A 2 -50.83 -28.94 0.45
C GLY A 2 -51.20 -27.65 1.19
N LYS A 3 -50.76 -26.46 0.75
CA LYS A 3 -51.38 -25.55 -0.26
C LYS A 3 -52.58 -24.80 0.32
N GLU A 4 -52.89 -23.54 0.05
CA GLU A 4 -52.55 -22.45 -0.89
C GLU A 4 -53.16 -21.19 -0.19
N ILE A 5 -52.82 -19.93 -0.46
CA ILE A 5 -53.21 -19.12 -1.62
C ILE A 5 -52.37 -17.82 -1.53
N ALA A 6 -51.80 -17.41 -2.66
CA ALA A 6 -51.11 -16.14 -2.85
C ALA A 6 -51.98 -15.18 -3.70
N GLU A 7 -52.03 -13.91 -3.31
CA GLU A 7 -52.71 -12.83 -4.05
C GLU A 7 -51.80 -12.22 -5.13
N THR A 8 -52.35 -12.04 -6.33
CA THR A 8 -51.72 -11.42 -7.50
C THR A 8 -52.10 -9.95 -7.65
N PHE A 9 -51.09 -9.09 -7.79
CA PHE A 9 -51.16 -7.66 -8.08
C PHE A 9 -51.12 -7.43 -9.61
N ARG A 10 -52.02 -6.60 -10.17
CA ARG A 10 -52.01 -6.18 -11.59
C ARG A 10 -51.89 -4.66 -11.69
N TRP A 11 -50.89 -4.18 -12.43
CA TRP A 11 -50.79 -2.79 -12.91
C TRP A 11 -51.43 -2.66 -14.30
N ARG A 12 -52.06 -1.52 -14.58
CA ARG A 12 -52.64 -1.17 -15.89
C ARG A 12 -52.06 0.17 -16.39
N GLU A 13 -51.69 0.17 -17.66
CA GLU A 13 -51.01 1.22 -18.42
C GLU A 13 -51.91 2.41 -18.84
N SER A 14 -51.24 3.48 -19.29
CA SER A 14 -51.68 4.81 -19.76
C SER A 14 -52.70 4.81 -20.92
N PRO A 15 -53.22 6.00 -21.33
CA PRO A 15 -52.64 6.63 -22.53
C PRO A 15 -52.65 8.18 -22.55
N ASN A 16 -52.01 8.70 -23.59
CA ASN A 16 -51.61 10.09 -23.85
C ASN A 16 -52.30 10.61 -25.14
N TYR A 17 -52.30 11.93 -25.35
CA TYR A 17 -52.59 12.71 -26.58
C TYR A 17 -54.04 13.02 -27.00
N ALA A 18 -54.40 14.32 -27.06
CA ALA A 18 -54.55 15.08 -28.31
C ALA A 18 -55.02 16.56 -28.12
N LYS A 19 -54.26 17.47 -28.74
CA LYS A 19 -54.64 18.67 -29.53
C LYS A 19 -55.61 19.74 -28.97
N LEU A 20 -55.17 21.00 -29.07
CA LEU A 20 -55.88 22.17 -29.66
C LEU A 20 -54.85 23.34 -29.67
N THR A 21 -54.10 23.61 -30.75
CA THR A 21 -54.40 24.43 -31.95
C THR A 21 -54.41 25.95 -31.73
N GLU A 22 -53.73 26.61 -32.68
CA GLU A 22 -53.85 28.02 -33.06
C GLU A 22 -53.42 29.07 -32.02
N VAL A 23 -52.22 29.62 -32.24
CA VAL A 23 -51.95 31.06 -32.46
C VAL A 23 -50.42 31.20 -32.55
N MET A 24 -49.95 32.15 -33.37
CA MET A 24 -48.54 32.52 -33.53
C MET A 24 -47.67 31.64 -34.45
N LYS A 25 -48.17 31.40 -35.66
CA LYS A 25 -47.32 31.60 -36.84
C LYS A 25 -47.17 33.12 -37.06
N ARG A 26 -46.01 33.69 -36.72
CA ARG A 26 -45.34 34.77 -37.47
C ARG A 26 -44.13 35.32 -36.68
N ILE A 27 -42.96 35.17 -37.30
CA ILE A 27 -41.88 36.15 -37.37
C ILE A 27 -41.16 36.41 -36.03
N PHE A 28 -39.93 35.90 -35.89
CA PHE A 28 -38.72 36.75 -35.81
C PHE A 28 -37.46 35.86 -35.86
N LEU A 29 -36.74 35.97 -36.98
CA LEU A 29 -35.33 35.60 -37.10
C LEU A 29 -34.51 36.68 -36.37
N SER A 30 -33.69 36.28 -35.40
CA SER A 30 -32.55 37.09 -34.96
C SER A 30 -31.50 36.22 -34.25
N ALA A 31 -30.46 35.89 -35.02
CA ALA A 31 -29.06 35.66 -34.64
C ALA A 31 -28.76 35.21 -33.20
N LEU A 32 -28.78 33.89 -32.97
CA LEU A 32 -28.02 33.27 -31.88
C LEU A 32 -26.56 33.11 -32.32
N GLY A 33 -25.74 34.08 -31.93
CA GLY A 33 -24.29 33.97 -32.00
C GLY A 33 -23.82 32.79 -31.16
N PHE A 34 -23.33 31.76 -31.86
CA PHE A 34 -22.53 30.69 -31.27
C PHE A 34 -21.21 31.28 -30.76
N CYS A 35 -21.22 31.85 -29.55
CA CYS A 35 -20.01 31.95 -28.75
C CYS A 35 -19.58 30.53 -28.38
N ALA A 36 -18.73 29.95 -29.22
CA ALA A 36 -17.96 28.78 -28.87
C ALA A 36 -17.14 29.11 -27.63
N LEU A 37 -17.64 28.73 -26.46
CA LEU A 37 -16.85 28.58 -25.25
C LEU A 37 -15.88 27.41 -25.49
N ALA A 38 -14.80 27.70 -26.20
CA ALA A 38 -13.59 26.93 -26.10
C ALA A 38 -13.14 27.03 -24.65
N PHE A 39 -13.58 26.09 -23.81
CA PHE A 39 -12.88 25.82 -22.58
C PHE A 39 -11.45 25.48 -22.99
N PRO A 40 -10.42 26.25 -22.57
CA PRO A 40 -9.10 25.67 -22.57
C PRO A 40 -9.23 24.47 -21.63
N ALA A 41 -9.10 23.28 -22.19
CA ALA A 41 -8.69 22.13 -21.39
C ALA A 41 -7.34 22.55 -20.80
N SER A 42 -7.38 23.17 -19.62
CA SER A 42 -6.20 23.24 -18.78
C SER A 42 -5.72 21.80 -18.72
N ALA A 43 -4.53 21.56 -19.25
CA ALA A 43 -3.75 20.41 -18.86
C ALA A 43 -3.64 20.53 -17.35
N GLN A 44 -4.62 19.98 -16.62
CA GLN A 44 -4.61 20.02 -15.17
C GLN A 44 -3.53 19.03 -14.79
N ASP A 45 -2.35 19.60 -14.67
CA ASP A 45 -1.09 19.07 -14.19
C ASP A 45 -1.33 17.85 -13.33
N ASN A 46 -0.99 16.67 -13.84
CA ASN A 46 -0.99 15.46 -13.05
C ASN A 46 0.02 15.68 -11.91
N PRO A 47 -0.41 15.98 -10.67
CA PRO A 47 0.52 16.51 -9.69
C PRO A 47 1.61 15.48 -9.37
N PRO A 48 2.80 15.92 -8.94
CA PRO A 48 3.84 15.01 -8.48
C PRO A 48 3.27 14.03 -7.45
N LYS A 49 3.72 12.78 -7.54
CA LYS A 49 3.33 11.73 -6.59
C LYS A 49 4.49 11.45 -5.68
N HIS A 50 4.20 11.25 -4.40
CA HIS A 50 5.22 10.99 -3.40
C HIS A 50 5.15 9.54 -2.95
N ILE A 51 6.32 8.95 -2.72
CA ILE A 51 6.43 7.56 -2.30
C ILE A 51 7.60 7.36 -1.37
N ARG A 52 7.41 6.52 -0.37
CA ARG A 52 8.50 5.93 0.40
C ARG A 52 8.33 4.42 0.46
N PHE A 53 9.39 3.73 0.84
CA PHE A 53 9.42 2.28 0.82
C PHE A 53 9.73 1.69 2.19
N LEU A 54 9.20 0.48 2.43
CA LEU A 54 9.56 -0.37 3.55
C LEU A 54 9.88 -1.75 3.01
N ALA A 55 11.12 -2.20 3.17
CA ALA A 55 11.53 -3.56 2.82
C ALA A 55 11.33 -4.48 4.03
N LEU A 56 10.34 -5.37 3.98
CA LEU A 56 10.06 -6.37 5.01
C LEU A 56 10.84 -7.66 4.76
N GLY A 57 11.49 -8.16 5.80
CA GLY A 57 12.27 -9.38 5.74
C GLY A 57 13.10 -9.59 7.00
N GLU A 58 13.90 -10.65 6.99
CA GLU A 58 14.80 -11.00 8.08
C GLU A 58 16.24 -10.87 7.61
N LEU A 59 17.10 -10.38 8.51
CA LEU A 59 18.53 -10.34 8.23
C LEU A 59 19.05 -11.78 8.09
N PRO A 60 19.94 -12.03 7.12
CA PRO A 60 20.63 -13.30 7.04
C PRO A 60 21.48 -13.50 8.31
N VAL A 61 21.60 -14.74 8.76
CA VAL A 61 22.48 -15.09 9.88
C VAL A 61 23.91 -14.73 9.50
N TRP A 62 24.59 -13.98 10.35
CA TRP A 62 26.01 -13.70 10.18
C TRP A 62 26.80 -15.00 10.17
N LYS A 63 27.65 -15.16 9.16
CA LYS A 63 28.60 -16.26 9.07
C LYS A 63 29.99 -15.67 8.91
N GLU A 64 30.96 -16.32 9.53
CA GLU A 64 32.35 -15.93 9.46
C GLU A 64 33.23 -17.13 9.17
N GLU A 65 34.36 -16.86 8.51
CA GLU A 65 35.44 -17.82 8.32
C GLU A 65 36.72 -17.26 8.96
N LEU A 66 37.54 -18.14 9.53
CA LEU A 66 38.88 -17.77 9.98
C LEU A 66 39.82 -17.93 8.79
N LYS A 67 40.32 -16.81 8.27
CA LYS A 67 41.26 -16.78 7.15
C LYS A 67 42.50 -15.98 7.56
N ASP A 68 43.65 -16.66 7.55
CA ASP A 68 44.95 -16.08 7.95
C ASP A 68 44.94 -15.50 9.37
N GLY A 69 44.28 -16.20 10.31
CA GLY A 69 44.14 -15.74 11.71
C GLY A 69 43.14 -14.60 11.92
N VAL A 70 42.49 -14.09 10.87
CA VAL A 70 41.49 -13.00 10.93
C VAL A 70 40.09 -13.55 10.68
N ARG A 71 39.13 -13.20 11.54
CA ARG A 71 37.71 -13.50 11.30
C ARG A 71 37.17 -12.61 10.20
N LYS A 72 36.77 -13.19 9.07
CA LYS A 72 36.17 -12.48 7.94
C LYS A 72 34.70 -12.86 7.81
N GLY A 73 33.84 -11.86 7.68
CA GLY A 73 32.42 -12.07 7.42
C GLY A 73 32.17 -12.62 6.02
N ILE A 74 31.40 -13.69 5.93
CA ILE A 74 30.94 -14.25 4.66
C ILE A 74 29.81 -13.37 4.14
N LYS A 75 29.93 -12.91 2.89
CA LYS A 75 28.89 -12.12 2.23
C LYS A 75 27.58 -12.92 2.22
N PRO A 76 26.43 -12.28 2.53
CA PRO A 76 25.15 -12.96 2.43
C PRO A 76 24.90 -13.52 1.03
N PRO A 77 24.21 -14.68 0.92
CA PRO A 77 23.82 -15.22 -0.38
C PRO A 77 23.09 -14.20 -1.25
N GLU A 78 23.24 -14.27 -2.56
CA GLU A 78 22.52 -13.40 -3.47
C GLU A 78 21.00 -13.54 -3.28
N GLY A 79 20.27 -12.42 -3.39
CA GLY A 79 18.82 -12.40 -3.17
C GLY A 79 18.40 -12.55 -1.70
N SER A 80 19.32 -12.75 -0.77
CA SER A 80 18.99 -12.80 0.67
C SER A 80 18.74 -11.42 1.27
N VAL A 81 19.22 -10.33 0.67
CA VAL A 81 18.94 -8.95 1.10
C VAL A 81 18.49 -8.12 -0.11
N PRO A 82 17.73 -7.02 0.10
CA PRO A 82 17.42 -6.10 -1.00
C PRO A 82 18.73 -5.51 -1.57
N PRO A 83 18.73 -5.07 -2.83
CA PRO A 83 19.88 -4.39 -3.43
C PRO A 83 20.34 -3.20 -2.57
N ALA A 84 21.65 -3.07 -2.37
CA ALA A 84 22.23 -2.02 -1.54
C ALA A 84 22.06 -0.63 -2.16
N ASP A 85 22.21 -0.56 -3.49
CA ASP A 85 21.97 0.64 -4.29
C ASP A 85 20.71 0.45 -5.13
N THR A 86 19.78 1.37 -4.98
CA THR A 86 18.53 1.40 -5.74
C THR A 86 18.25 2.82 -6.23
N ALA A 87 17.50 2.93 -7.33
CA ALA A 87 17.02 4.22 -7.81
C ALA A 87 15.55 4.12 -8.24
N LEU A 88 14.79 5.17 -7.96
CA LEU A 88 13.44 5.39 -8.47
C LEU A 88 13.54 6.11 -9.82
N LEU A 89 12.96 5.55 -10.88
CA LEU A 89 12.82 6.30 -12.12
C LEU A 89 11.72 7.35 -11.97
N SER A 90 12.03 8.60 -12.31
CA SER A 90 11.12 9.74 -12.25
C SER A 90 11.37 10.65 -13.47
N GLY A 91 10.49 10.59 -14.46
CA GLY A 91 10.74 11.14 -15.79
C GLY A 91 11.97 10.46 -16.40
N ASP A 92 12.95 11.25 -16.81
CA ASP A 92 14.22 10.76 -17.36
C ASP A 92 15.34 10.64 -16.30
N GLN A 93 15.01 10.87 -15.02
CA GLN A 93 15.98 10.86 -13.93
C GLN A 93 15.87 9.60 -13.07
N ALA A 94 17.03 9.11 -12.62
CA ALA A 94 17.13 8.08 -11.59
C ALA A 94 17.41 8.74 -10.23
N ILE A 95 16.44 8.70 -9.32
CA ILE A 95 16.56 9.25 -7.96
C ILE A 95 17.12 8.16 -7.04
N PRO A 96 18.39 8.26 -6.59
CA PRO A 96 18.99 7.22 -5.78
C PRO A 96 18.40 7.19 -4.37
N PHE A 97 18.23 5.99 -3.84
CA PHE A 97 17.87 5.75 -2.44
C PHE A 97 18.41 4.42 -1.96
N LYS A 98 18.50 4.23 -0.65
CA LYS A 98 18.97 2.98 -0.03
C LYS A 98 17.81 2.25 0.63
N MET A 99 17.69 0.96 0.34
CA MET A 99 16.78 0.08 1.07
C MET A 99 17.51 -0.56 2.25
N THR A 100 16.91 -0.49 3.43
CA THR A 100 17.36 -1.24 4.61
C THR A 100 16.17 -2.03 5.13
N LEU A 101 16.40 -3.30 5.47
CA LEU A 101 15.33 -4.16 6.00
C LEU A 101 14.71 -3.54 7.25
N ARG A 102 13.38 -3.46 7.27
CA ARG A 102 12.56 -2.91 8.35
C ARG A 102 12.84 -1.44 8.65
N ALA A 103 13.40 -0.69 7.70
CA ALA A 103 13.51 0.76 7.78
C ALA A 103 12.68 1.42 6.68
N LEU A 104 11.97 2.48 7.04
CA LEU A 104 11.30 3.35 6.07
C LEU A 104 12.35 4.21 5.37
N THR A 105 12.25 4.33 4.05
CA THR A 105 13.07 5.28 3.29
C THR A 105 12.58 6.71 3.51
N ASN A 106 13.39 7.68 3.10
CA ASN A 106 12.91 9.04 2.88
C ASN A 106 11.79 9.05 1.83
N VAL A 107 10.95 10.09 1.89
CA VAL A 107 9.94 10.35 0.87
C VAL A 107 10.64 10.82 -0.41
N LEU A 108 10.37 10.13 -1.50
CA LEU A 108 10.81 10.45 -2.85
C LEU A 108 9.66 11.09 -3.63
N THR A 109 10.02 11.91 -4.60
CA THR A 109 9.05 12.57 -5.50
C THR A 109 9.17 11.97 -6.88
N MET A 110 8.03 11.60 -7.45
CA MET A 110 7.90 11.04 -8.79
C MET A 110 7.24 12.08 -9.69
N ALA A 111 7.89 12.37 -10.81
CA ALA A 111 7.47 13.41 -11.73
C ALA A 111 6.05 13.15 -12.29
N PRO A 112 5.26 14.20 -12.55
CA PRO A 112 3.97 14.14 -13.26
C PRO A 112 3.96 13.20 -14.48
N THR A 113 5.03 13.27 -15.27
CA THR A 113 5.21 12.58 -16.55
C THR A 113 5.56 11.10 -16.41
N THR A 114 5.86 10.61 -15.20
CA THR A 114 6.31 9.22 -15.01
C THR A 114 5.14 8.23 -15.14
N PRO A 115 5.08 7.37 -16.16
CA PRO A 115 3.87 6.57 -16.41
C PRO A 115 3.67 5.41 -15.42
N LYS A 116 4.74 4.88 -14.85
CA LYS A 116 4.75 3.73 -13.94
C LYS A 116 5.76 3.92 -12.81
N LEU A 117 5.57 3.17 -11.73
CA LEU A 117 6.55 3.09 -10.66
C LEU A 117 7.61 2.06 -11.03
N GLU A 118 8.85 2.51 -11.24
CA GLU A 118 10.00 1.64 -11.49
C GLU A 118 11.10 1.85 -10.46
N ILE A 119 11.64 0.74 -9.96
CA ILE A 119 12.83 0.71 -9.13
C ILE A 119 13.90 -0.06 -9.89
N ARG A 120 15.11 0.49 -9.97
CA ARG A 120 16.26 -0.11 -10.65
C ARG A 120 17.35 -0.48 -9.64
N LYS A 121 18.16 -1.49 -9.96
CA LYS A 121 19.40 -1.77 -9.20
C LYS A 121 20.46 -0.77 -9.62
N GLY A 122 21.22 -0.23 -8.67
CA GLY A 122 22.24 0.78 -8.94
C GLY A 122 21.66 2.18 -9.17
N LYS A 123 22.46 3.05 -9.80
CA LYS A 123 22.16 4.48 -10.00
C LYS A 123 21.88 4.85 -11.46
N ASP A 124 21.91 3.87 -12.37
CA ASP A 124 21.81 4.09 -13.80
C ASP A 124 20.35 4.15 -14.29
N ALA A 125 20.01 5.23 -14.98
CA ALA A 125 18.71 5.48 -15.61
C ALA A 125 18.49 4.68 -16.90
N ALA A 126 19.46 3.91 -17.39
CA ALA A 126 19.32 2.97 -18.51
C ALA A 126 19.16 1.50 -18.05
N ALA A 127 19.46 1.17 -16.80
CA ALA A 127 19.39 -0.19 -16.28
C ALA A 127 17.96 -0.77 -16.29
N ALA A 128 17.81 -2.07 -16.58
CA ALA A 128 16.50 -2.73 -16.56
C ALA A 128 15.80 -2.59 -15.18
N PRO A 129 14.46 -2.39 -15.15
CA PRO A 129 13.71 -2.33 -13.91
C PRO A 129 13.87 -3.60 -13.08
N TRP A 130 14.25 -3.46 -11.82
CA TRP A 130 14.23 -4.54 -10.83
C TRP A 130 12.82 -4.82 -10.32
N LEU A 131 12.02 -3.76 -10.20
CA LEU A 131 10.60 -3.83 -9.90
C LEU A 131 9.86 -2.80 -10.75
N SER A 132 8.73 -3.20 -11.32
CA SER A 132 7.84 -2.32 -12.07
C SER A 132 6.39 -2.57 -11.66
N THR A 133 5.64 -1.51 -11.41
CA THR A 133 4.20 -1.59 -11.14
C THR A 133 3.48 -0.31 -11.58
N ARG A 134 2.16 -0.28 -11.43
CA ARG A 134 1.34 0.89 -11.74
C ARG A 134 1.79 2.15 -10.98
N ARG A 135 1.64 3.31 -11.62
CA ARG A 135 1.80 4.61 -10.96
C ARG A 135 0.90 4.69 -9.70
N PRO A 136 1.40 5.18 -8.56
CA PRO A 136 0.57 5.41 -7.38
C PRO A 136 -0.55 6.40 -7.67
N ALA A 137 -1.76 6.04 -7.27
CA ALA A 137 -2.92 6.93 -7.40
C ALA A 137 -2.94 8.03 -6.32
N ALA A 138 -2.57 7.65 -5.09
CA ALA A 138 -2.60 8.55 -3.94
C ALA A 138 -1.45 9.58 -4.00
N PRO A 139 -1.66 10.82 -3.49
CA PRO A 139 -0.62 11.84 -3.43
C PRO A 139 0.64 11.39 -2.67
N LEU A 140 0.46 10.61 -1.60
CA LEU A 140 1.54 9.99 -0.86
C LEU A 140 1.25 8.50 -0.67
N SER A 141 2.22 7.66 -1.01
CA SER A 141 2.10 6.21 -0.94
C SER A 141 3.25 5.56 -0.17
N LEU A 142 2.98 4.40 0.39
CA LEU A 142 3.96 3.49 0.97
C LEU A 142 4.05 2.24 0.10
N GLY A 143 5.21 2.00 -0.50
CA GLY A 143 5.55 0.73 -1.12
C GLY A 143 6.08 -0.24 -0.08
N VAL A 144 5.29 -1.25 0.27
CA VAL A 144 5.73 -2.33 1.17
C VAL A 144 6.31 -3.45 0.31
N LEU A 145 7.64 -3.56 0.27
CA LEU A 145 8.33 -4.61 -0.45
C LEU A 145 8.59 -5.81 0.45
N PHE A 146 8.50 -7.00 -0.12
CA PHE A 146 8.83 -8.25 0.55
C PHE A 146 9.37 -9.25 -0.48
N ARG A 147 10.13 -10.23 -0.01
CA ARG A 147 10.64 -11.30 -0.87
C ARG A 147 9.49 -12.01 -1.58
N ASP A 148 9.78 -12.57 -2.74
CA ASP A 148 8.85 -13.47 -3.42
C ASP A 148 8.46 -14.62 -2.46
N PRO A 149 7.17 -14.84 -2.15
CA PRO A 149 6.77 -15.84 -1.17
C PRO A 149 7.00 -17.29 -1.63
N ALA A 150 7.23 -17.51 -2.94
CA ALA A 150 7.54 -18.82 -3.51
C ALA A 150 9.05 -19.12 -3.41
N THR A 151 9.90 -18.22 -3.90
CA THR A 151 11.37 -18.43 -3.91
C THR A 151 12.08 -17.90 -2.67
N MET A 152 11.39 -17.14 -1.81
CA MET A 152 11.95 -16.44 -0.66
C MET A 152 13.18 -15.58 -1.01
N SER A 153 13.15 -14.93 -2.19
CA SER A 153 14.25 -14.14 -2.74
C SER A 153 13.88 -12.68 -3.03
N TRP A 154 14.87 -11.78 -2.88
CA TRP A 154 14.83 -10.39 -3.34
C TRP A 154 15.15 -10.22 -4.82
N ASN A 155 15.40 -11.30 -5.58
CA ASN A 155 15.62 -11.18 -7.02
C ASN A 155 14.32 -10.87 -7.79
N ASN A 156 13.17 -11.27 -7.26
CA ASN A 156 11.85 -11.00 -7.83
C ASN A 156 10.86 -10.54 -6.73
N PRO A 157 11.13 -9.44 -6.03
CA PRO A 157 10.34 -9.05 -4.87
C PRO A 157 8.89 -8.74 -5.26
N LYS A 158 7.98 -8.89 -4.31
CA LYS A 158 6.62 -8.40 -4.44
C LYS A 158 6.47 -7.08 -3.70
N MET A 159 5.48 -6.30 -4.10
CA MET A 159 5.16 -5.04 -3.45
C MET A 159 3.66 -4.86 -3.29
N LEU A 160 3.26 -4.42 -2.11
CA LEU A 160 1.94 -3.90 -1.82
C LEU A 160 2.01 -2.38 -1.73
N LEU A 161 1.23 -1.68 -2.55
CA LEU A 161 1.17 -0.23 -2.56
C LEU A 161 -0.01 0.25 -1.70
N LEU A 162 0.30 1.04 -0.67
CA LEU A 162 -0.67 1.58 0.29
C LEU A 162 -0.77 3.09 0.16
N LYS A 163 -1.96 3.65 0.42
CA LYS A 163 -2.12 5.09 0.66
C LYS A 163 -1.45 5.45 1.99
N ASP A 164 -0.66 6.51 2.03
CA ASP A 164 0.17 6.83 3.19
C ASP A 164 0.02 8.28 3.68
N ASP A 165 -0.89 9.02 3.05
CA ASP A 165 -1.32 10.36 3.47
C ASP A 165 -2.22 10.33 4.72
N PRO A 166 -2.42 11.47 5.41
CA PRO A 166 -3.25 11.57 6.61
C PRO A 166 -4.72 11.16 6.44
N SER A 167 -5.27 11.23 5.21
CA SER A 167 -6.65 10.78 4.99
C SER A 167 -6.77 9.25 5.07
N ALA A 168 -5.66 8.54 4.87
CA ALA A 168 -5.60 7.09 4.94
C ALA A 168 -5.07 6.54 6.26
N LEU A 169 -4.19 7.28 6.96
CA LEU A 169 -3.72 6.94 8.30
C LEU A 169 -3.25 8.20 9.03
N LYS A 170 -4.05 8.65 10.00
CA LYS A 170 -3.76 9.86 10.80
C LYS A 170 -3.13 9.50 12.16
N PRO A 171 -2.55 10.48 12.88
CA PRO A 171 -2.11 10.26 14.25
C PRO A 171 -3.23 9.71 15.14
N GLY A 172 -2.89 8.82 16.09
CA GLY A 172 -3.87 8.12 16.91
C GLY A 172 -4.56 6.94 16.19
N GLU A 173 -4.07 6.55 15.03
CA GLU A 173 -4.50 5.32 14.34
C GLU A 173 -3.35 4.33 14.20
N ILE A 174 -3.73 3.05 14.16
CA ILE A 174 -2.86 1.91 13.90
C ILE A 174 -3.40 1.16 12.68
N ARG A 175 -2.52 0.89 11.72
CA ARG A 175 -2.81 0.09 10.53
C ARG A 175 -2.08 -1.22 10.59
N PHE A 176 -2.82 -2.31 10.47
CA PHE A 176 -2.31 -3.65 10.31
C PHE A 176 -2.36 -4.05 8.83
N VAL A 177 -1.26 -4.60 8.32
CA VAL A 177 -1.07 -4.96 6.93
C VAL A 177 -0.57 -6.40 6.88
N ASN A 178 -1.34 -7.29 6.25
CA ASN A 178 -0.94 -8.68 6.10
C ASN A 178 -0.41 -8.94 4.69
N VAL A 179 0.90 -9.08 4.56
CA VAL A 179 1.57 -9.54 3.31
C VAL A 179 2.10 -10.98 3.43
N SER A 180 1.73 -11.69 4.49
CA SER A 180 2.01 -13.12 4.64
C SER A 180 0.99 -13.97 3.86
N ASP A 181 1.24 -15.27 3.80
CA ASP A 181 0.36 -16.29 3.21
C ASP A 181 -0.62 -16.91 4.22
N LYS A 182 -0.66 -16.42 5.47
CA LYS A 182 -1.54 -16.91 6.53
C LYS A 182 -2.54 -15.85 6.96
N THR A 183 -3.70 -16.28 7.46
CA THR A 183 -4.61 -15.38 8.19
C THR A 183 -3.97 -15.04 9.53
N VAL A 184 -3.79 -13.75 9.79
CA VAL A 184 -3.21 -13.28 11.05
C VAL A 184 -4.31 -12.88 12.02
N LEU A 185 -4.02 -13.04 13.30
CA LEU A 185 -4.92 -12.76 14.40
C LEU A 185 -4.32 -11.63 15.23
N VAL A 186 -5.14 -10.65 15.58
CA VAL A 186 -4.72 -9.50 16.39
C VAL A 186 -5.74 -9.29 17.49
N LYS A 187 -5.26 -9.18 18.73
CA LYS A 187 -6.03 -8.65 19.85
C LYS A 187 -5.38 -7.36 20.32
N LEU A 188 -6.06 -6.24 20.07
CA LEU A 188 -5.62 -4.91 20.49
C LEU A 188 -6.48 -4.47 21.69
N GLY A 189 -5.88 -4.43 22.88
CA GLY A 189 -6.63 -4.31 24.13
C GLY A 189 -7.65 -5.45 24.28
N THR A 190 -8.94 -5.13 24.31
CA THR A 190 -10.03 -6.11 24.45
C THR A 190 -10.60 -6.61 23.13
N LYS A 191 -10.25 -5.99 21.99
CA LYS A 191 -10.86 -6.30 20.68
C LYS A 191 -9.97 -7.25 19.88
N ALA A 192 -10.52 -8.42 19.52
CA ALA A 192 -9.86 -9.39 18.65
C ALA A 192 -10.41 -9.33 17.21
N PHE A 193 -9.56 -9.53 16.21
CA PHE A 193 -9.94 -9.61 14.80
C PHE A 193 -8.90 -10.38 13.98
N GLY A 194 -9.36 -10.95 12.87
CA GLY A 194 -8.51 -11.60 11.88
C GLY A 194 -8.24 -10.71 10.67
N ILE A 195 -7.11 -10.90 10.01
CA ILE A 195 -6.75 -10.23 8.75
C ILE A 195 -6.29 -11.28 7.75
N ALA A 196 -7.06 -11.46 6.69
CA ALA A 196 -6.72 -12.38 5.61
C ALA A 196 -5.45 -11.93 4.84
N PRO A 197 -4.76 -12.85 4.14
CA PRO A 197 -3.64 -12.51 3.26
C PRO A 197 -3.98 -11.36 2.30
N GLY A 198 -3.05 -10.41 2.14
CA GLY A 198 -3.20 -9.24 1.28
C GLY A 198 -4.18 -8.18 1.76
N LYS A 199 -4.78 -8.34 2.96
CA LYS A 199 -5.74 -7.38 3.53
C LYS A 199 -5.10 -6.48 4.58
N THR A 200 -5.79 -5.38 4.85
CA THR A 200 -5.41 -4.40 5.86
C THR A 200 -6.57 -4.12 6.81
N ALA A 201 -6.26 -3.67 8.02
CA ALA A 201 -7.24 -3.22 8.99
C ALA A 201 -6.70 -1.98 9.72
N THR A 202 -7.51 -0.93 9.83
CA THR A 202 -7.17 0.26 10.62
C THR A 202 -8.03 0.31 11.88
N ARG A 203 -7.43 0.68 13.01
CA ARG A 203 -8.10 0.85 14.31
C ARG A 203 -7.61 2.14 14.98
N PRO A 204 -8.40 2.73 15.89
CA PRO A 204 -7.90 3.77 16.78
C PRO A 204 -6.90 3.18 17.78
N ILE A 205 -5.90 3.97 18.17
CA ILE A 205 -4.93 3.66 19.23
C ILE A 205 -4.68 4.90 20.08
N LYS A 206 -4.51 4.70 21.40
CA LYS A 206 -4.24 5.79 22.34
C LYS A 206 -2.73 6.03 22.44
N GLU A 207 -2.36 7.26 22.78
CA GLU A 207 -1.02 7.57 23.26
C GLU A 207 -0.70 6.75 24.53
N GLY A 208 0.56 6.37 24.68
CA GLY A 208 1.04 5.54 25.79
C GLY A 208 1.26 4.08 25.38
N ARG A 209 1.13 3.17 26.35
CA ARG A 209 1.31 1.73 26.16
C ARG A 209 -0.04 1.06 25.94
N THR A 210 -0.19 0.34 24.83
CA THR A 210 -1.38 -0.45 24.54
C THR A 210 -1.00 -1.93 24.48
N PRO A 211 -1.61 -2.80 25.30
CA PRO A 211 -1.41 -4.25 25.20
C PRO A 211 -1.85 -4.78 23.83
N ILE A 212 -1.03 -5.65 23.28
CA ILE A 212 -1.33 -6.35 22.03
C ILE A 212 -1.01 -7.83 22.18
N LEU A 213 -1.80 -8.68 21.53
CA LEU A 213 -1.42 -10.05 21.24
C LEU A 213 -1.58 -10.26 19.74
N VAL A 214 -0.59 -10.90 19.13
CA VAL A 214 -0.58 -11.19 17.69
C VAL A 214 -0.27 -12.65 17.44
N GLY A 215 -0.80 -13.18 16.36
CA GLY A 215 -0.59 -14.56 15.96
C GLY A 215 -1.07 -14.82 14.55
N TYR A 216 -1.11 -16.09 14.17
CA TYR A 216 -1.61 -16.53 12.87
C TYR A 216 -2.24 -17.91 12.95
N LEU A 217 -3.09 -18.21 11.97
CA LEU A 217 -3.66 -19.54 11.80
C LEU A 217 -2.72 -20.42 10.98
N ASP A 218 -2.39 -21.58 11.51
CA ASP A 218 -1.73 -22.66 10.79
C ASP A 218 -2.66 -23.87 10.73
N GLY A 219 -3.38 -23.98 9.61
CA GLY A 219 -4.55 -24.84 9.52
C GLY A 219 -5.62 -24.39 10.53
N LYS A 220 -5.97 -25.27 11.48
CA LYS A 220 -6.93 -24.99 12.56
C LYS A 220 -6.26 -24.49 13.85
N THR A 221 -4.94 -24.51 13.92
CA THR A 221 -4.19 -24.17 15.13
C THR A 221 -3.80 -22.69 15.12
N GLN A 222 -3.96 -22.02 16.27
CA GLN A 222 -3.44 -20.67 16.46
C GLN A 222 -1.97 -20.75 16.91
N LYS A 223 -1.11 -19.98 16.27
CA LYS A 223 0.29 -19.80 16.65
C LYS A 223 0.49 -18.37 17.07
N GLU A 224 1.01 -18.17 18.29
CA GLU A 224 1.31 -16.85 18.81
C GLU A 224 2.63 -16.34 18.25
N ILE A 225 2.70 -15.02 18.03
CA ILE A 225 3.94 -14.30 17.79
C ILE A 225 4.19 -13.47 19.04
N TRP A 226 5.34 -13.67 19.69
CA TRP A 226 5.64 -12.98 20.94
C TRP A 226 5.81 -11.47 20.71
N GLU A 227 4.77 -10.73 21.06
CA GLU A 227 4.74 -9.28 21.18
C GLU A 227 3.60 -8.94 22.14
N ASN A 228 3.86 -8.12 23.14
CA ASN A 228 2.93 -7.91 24.25
C ASN A 228 2.46 -6.47 24.40
N GLN A 229 3.17 -5.49 23.82
CA GLN A 229 2.78 -4.08 23.94
C GLN A 229 3.28 -3.22 22.78
N LEU A 230 2.49 -2.20 22.45
CA LEU A 230 2.90 -1.11 21.57
C LEU A 230 3.02 0.18 22.37
N LYS A 231 4.13 0.89 22.21
CA LYS A 231 4.31 2.25 22.74
C LYS A 231 4.08 3.26 21.62
N VAL A 232 3.15 4.19 21.84
CA VAL A 232 2.81 5.27 20.90
C VAL A 232 3.03 6.61 21.60
N LEU A 233 3.75 7.51 20.95
CA LEU A 233 3.96 8.88 21.43
C LEU A 233 2.94 9.84 20.81
N SER A 234 2.82 11.03 21.38
CA SER A 234 1.98 12.11 20.83
C SER A 234 2.26 12.35 19.35
N LYS A 235 1.20 12.60 18.58
CA LYS A 235 1.22 12.87 17.13
C LYS A 235 1.78 11.72 16.28
N GLN A 236 1.91 10.50 16.83
CA GLN A 236 2.27 9.32 16.05
C GLN A 236 1.04 8.55 15.56
N ARG A 237 1.26 7.87 14.44
CA ARG A 237 0.46 6.74 13.96
C ARG A 237 1.33 5.49 14.01
N VAL A 238 0.72 4.31 13.90
CA VAL A 238 1.46 3.05 13.93
C VAL A 238 1.19 2.24 12.67
N GLN A 239 2.25 1.80 12.00
CA GLN A 239 2.14 0.80 10.94
C GLN A 239 2.62 -0.56 11.44
N CYS A 240 1.80 -1.58 11.23
CA CYS A 240 2.02 -2.94 11.67
C CYS A 240 1.97 -3.86 10.45
N PHE A 241 2.95 -4.75 10.34
CA PHE A 241 3.15 -5.60 9.19
C PHE A 241 3.33 -7.05 9.61
N PHE A 242 2.64 -7.93 8.90
CA PHE A 242 2.81 -9.36 8.98
C PHE A 242 3.39 -9.88 7.68
N TYR A 243 4.49 -10.59 7.73
CA TYR A 243 5.19 -11.09 6.55
C TYR A 243 5.71 -12.51 6.77
N LYS A 244 5.88 -13.24 5.67
CA LYS A 244 6.36 -14.62 5.68
C LYS A 244 7.78 -14.70 6.25
N ALA A 245 7.99 -15.60 7.20
CA ALA A 245 9.29 -15.85 7.80
C ALA A 245 10.22 -16.58 6.84
N GLN A 246 11.53 -16.30 6.93
CA GLN A 246 12.57 -16.98 6.17
C GLN A 246 12.82 -18.40 6.69
N ASN A 247 12.78 -18.59 8.01
CA ASN A 247 12.96 -19.89 8.64
C ASN A 247 11.75 -20.24 9.53
N PRO A 248 10.66 -20.78 8.95
CA PRO A 248 9.43 -21.04 9.69
C PRO A 248 9.62 -22.01 10.87
N ARG A 249 10.62 -22.89 10.81
CA ARG A 249 10.92 -23.86 11.89
C ARG A 249 11.53 -23.18 13.11
N ALA A 250 12.34 -22.13 12.92
CA ALA A 250 13.01 -21.43 14.01
C ALA A 250 12.16 -20.31 14.61
N THR A 251 11.41 -19.58 13.77
CA THR A 251 10.78 -18.30 14.17
C THR A 251 9.26 -18.27 14.05
N GLY A 252 8.64 -19.40 13.70
CA GLY A 252 7.26 -19.44 13.22
C GLY A 252 7.13 -18.97 11.76
N ALA A 253 6.02 -19.29 11.11
CA ALA A 253 5.80 -19.04 9.68
C ALA A 253 5.54 -17.56 9.33
N VAL A 254 5.13 -16.76 10.31
CA VAL A 254 4.83 -15.34 10.15
C VAL A 254 5.64 -14.53 11.15
N ARG A 255 6.21 -13.43 10.67
CA ARG A 255 6.88 -12.41 11.49
C ARG A 255 5.99 -11.19 11.63
N PHE A 256 6.13 -10.52 12.77
CA PHE A 256 5.49 -9.25 13.06
C PHE A 256 6.53 -8.14 13.13
N TYR A 257 6.23 -7.00 12.50
CA TYR A 257 7.01 -5.78 12.62
C TYR A 257 6.07 -4.59 12.79
N PHE A 258 6.43 -3.65 13.66
CA PHE A 258 5.68 -2.41 13.83
C PHE A 258 6.61 -1.19 13.84
N ALA A 259 6.08 -0.07 13.37
CA ALA A 259 6.77 1.21 13.29
C ALA A 259 5.83 2.34 13.76
N PRO A 260 5.97 2.81 15.00
CA PRO A 260 5.38 4.06 15.44
C PRO A 260 6.13 5.22 14.78
N GLU A 261 5.41 6.13 14.14
CA GLU A 261 6.00 7.21 13.37
C GLU A 261 5.12 8.46 13.37
N PRO A 262 5.68 9.67 13.23
CA PRO A 262 4.88 10.82 12.83
C PRO A 262 4.34 10.63 11.41
N VAL A 263 3.38 11.47 11.01
CA VAL A 263 3.00 11.55 9.60
C VAL A 263 4.22 11.99 8.77
N PRO A 264 4.56 11.28 7.68
CA PRO A 264 5.65 11.65 6.78
C PRO A 264 5.42 13.04 6.18
N ARG A 265 6.48 13.85 6.18
CA ARG A 265 6.45 15.17 5.53
C ARG A 265 6.76 14.99 4.05
N VAL A 266 5.88 15.53 3.22
CA VAL A 266 6.10 15.61 1.77
C VAL A 266 7.12 16.73 1.49
N PRO A 267 8.13 16.52 0.61
CA PRO A 267 9.04 17.58 0.19
C PRO A 267 8.25 18.77 -0.37
N LYS A 268 8.63 20.00 0.00
CA LYS A 268 8.04 21.19 -0.62
C LYS A 268 8.38 21.19 -2.11
N SER A 269 7.41 21.48 -2.96
CA SER A 269 7.66 21.80 -4.37
C SER A 269 8.56 23.03 -4.41
N SER A 270 9.81 22.83 -4.82
CA SER A 270 10.74 23.90 -5.21
C SER A 270 10.33 24.49 -6.54
#